data_AF-F0ID37-F1
#
_entry.id   AF-F0ID37-F1
#
_cell.length_a   1.000
_cell.length_b   1.000
_cell.length_c   1.000
_cell.angle_alpha   90.00
_cell.angle_beta   90.00
_cell.angle_gamma   90.00
#
_symmetry.space_group_name_H-M   'P 1'
#
loop_
_entity.id
_entity.type
_entity.pdbx_description
1 polymer ?
#
loop_
_entity_poly.entity_id
_entity_poly.type
_entity_poly.pdbx_seq_one_letter_code
_entity_poly.pdbx_strand_id
1 'polypeptide(L)'
;FYDKYIRLQDKMLCHDCQEELIRIKKRYLSNKLIKKIEPSEDLDMDLIVNAQDVFIEWLDSIKVKKINSKRYNVYLFNFYDNRYDSIQLKVAKKKDRYIIDDIIF
;
A
#
# COMPACT_ATOMS: atom_id res chain seq x y z
N PHE A 1 -0.83 -1.58 8.10
CA PHE A 1 -1.46 -1.77 6.77
C PHE A 1 -0.51 -2.55 5.87
N TYR A 2 0.64 -1.98 5.49
CA TYR A 2 1.61 -2.62 4.59
C TYR A 2 2.02 -4.05 4.98
N ASP A 3 2.35 -4.31 6.26
CA ASP A 3 2.68 -5.68 6.71
C ASP A 3 1.60 -6.70 6.31
N LYS A 4 0.35 -6.46 6.69
CA LYS A 4 -0.77 -7.34 6.34
C LYS A 4 -1.05 -7.37 4.83
N TYR A 5 -0.86 -6.25 4.14
CA TYR A 5 -1.08 -6.14 2.71
C TYR A 5 -0.10 -7.02 1.92
N ILE A 6 1.20 -6.86 2.19
CA ILE A 6 2.28 -7.59 1.52
C ILE A 6 2.17 -9.09 1.80
N ARG A 7 1.90 -9.51 3.04
CA ARG A 7 1.70 -10.94 3.38
C ARG A 7 0.50 -11.58 2.69
N LEU A 8 -0.52 -10.80 2.34
CA LEU A 8 -1.69 -11.30 1.61
C LEU A 8 -1.44 -11.34 0.11
N GLN A 9 -0.73 -10.34 -0.43
CA GLN A 9 -0.31 -10.32 -1.84
C GLN A 9 0.70 -11.43 -2.14
N ASP A 10 1.63 -11.73 -1.23
CA ASP A 10 2.55 -12.89 -1.37
C ASP A 10 1.80 -14.23 -1.50
N LYS A 11 0.60 -14.31 -0.93
CA LYS A 11 -0.27 -15.49 -0.97
C LYS A 11 -1.35 -15.43 -2.05
N MET A 12 -1.21 -14.58 -3.08
CA MET A 12 -2.28 -14.18 -4.01
C MET A 12 -3.14 -15.33 -4.61
N LEU A 13 -2.61 -16.56 -4.68
CA LEU A 13 -3.30 -17.74 -5.22
C LEU A 13 -4.40 -18.32 -4.31
N CYS A 14 -4.59 -17.85 -3.06
CA CYS A 14 -5.70 -18.32 -2.21
C CYS A 14 -6.96 -17.44 -2.29
N HIS A 15 -8.14 -18.09 -2.38
CA HIS A 15 -9.45 -17.43 -2.44
C HIS A 15 -9.74 -16.58 -1.19
N ASP A 16 -9.57 -17.15 0.01
CA ASP A 16 -9.78 -16.43 1.28
C ASP A 16 -8.89 -15.19 1.42
N CYS A 17 -7.73 -15.20 0.76
CA CYS A 17 -6.76 -14.12 0.79
C CYS A 17 -7.22 -12.92 -0.03
N GLN A 18 -7.95 -13.15 -1.13
CA GLN A 18 -8.57 -12.08 -1.93
C GLN A 18 -9.68 -11.36 -1.15
N GLU A 19 -10.54 -12.11 -0.45
CA GLU A 19 -11.54 -11.51 0.43
C GLU A 19 -10.89 -10.68 1.54
N GLU A 20 -9.83 -11.21 2.14
CA GLU A 20 -9.13 -10.51 3.21
C GLU A 20 -8.41 -9.26 2.69
N LEU A 21 -7.85 -9.29 1.46
CA LEU A 21 -7.31 -8.11 0.77
C LEU A 21 -8.38 -7.02 0.64
N ILE A 22 -9.58 -7.38 0.18
CA ILE A 22 -10.70 -6.45 0.07
C ILE A 22 -11.07 -5.89 1.45
N ARG A 23 -11.15 -6.74 2.48
CA ARG A 23 -11.48 -6.33 3.86
C ARG A 23 -10.44 -5.36 4.42
N ILE A 24 -9.15 -5.61 4.22
CA ILE A 24 -8.11 -4.70 4.72
C ILE A 24 -8.05 -3.40 3.93
N LYS A 25 -8.25 -3.42 2.60
CA LYS A 25 -8.37 -2.21 1.78
C LYS A 25 -9.52 -1.35 2.29
N LYS A 26 -10.73 -1.92 2.47
CA LYS A 26 -11.90 -1.21 3.02
C LYS A 26 -11.70 -0.72 4.47
N ARG A 27 -10.87 -1.39 5.27
CA ARG A 27 -10.59 -1.00 6.66
C ARG A 27 -9.62 0.17 6.77
N TYR A 28 -8.60 0.22 5.90
CA TYR A 28 -7.47 1.13 6.02
C TYR A 28 -7.38 2.21 4.93
N LEU A 29 -8.07 2.05 3.80
CA LEU A 29 -8.09 3.03 2.71
C LEU A 29 -9.43 3.79 2.71
N SER A 30 -9.42 5.04 2.26
CA SER A 30 -10.65 5.77 1.99
C SER A 30 -11.35 5.21 0.74
N ASN A 31 -12.68 5.31 0.67
CA ASN A 31 -13.42 4.93 -0.54
C ASN A 31 -12.97 5.73 -1.77
N LYS A 32 -12.55 6.99 -1.57
CA LYS A 32 -11.97 7.82 -2.63
C LYS A 32 -10.69 7.20 -3.15
N LEU A 33 -9.78 6.79 -2.26
CA LEU A 33 -8.53 6.17 -2.64
C LEU A 33 -8.76 4.83 -3.32
N ILE A 34 -9.65 3.98 -2.79
CA ILE A 34 -9.98 2.68 -3.41
C ILE A 34 -10.37 2.85 -4.87
N LYS A 35 -11.29 3.78 -5.18
CA LYS A 35 -11.68 4.09 -6.56
C LYS A 35 -10.54 4.65 -7.41
N LYS A 36 -9.64 5.44 -6.81
CA LYS A 36 -8.47 6.01 -7.49
C LYS A 36 -7.47 4.93 -7.94
N ILE A 37 -7.36 3.85 -7.17
CA ILE A 37 -6.39 2.76 -7.41
C ILE A 37 -7.08 1.49 -7.94
N GLU A 38 -8.32 1.60 -8.40
CA GLU A 38 -8.97 0.47 -9.06
C GLU A 38 -8.16 0.10 -10.31
N PRO A 39 -7.90 -1.21 -10.54
CA PRO A 39 -7.22 -1.65 -11.74
C PRO A 39 -7.95 -1.15 -12.99
N SER A 40 -7.20 -0.66 -13.98
CA SER A 40 -7.69 -0.38 -15.33
C SER A 40 -6.84 -1.14 -16.34
N GLU A 41 -7.36 -1.32 -17.56
CA GLU A 41 -6.62 -2.02 -18.64
C GLU A 41 -5.24 -1.39 -18.91
N ASP A 42 -5.09 -0.09 -18.65
CA ASP A 42 -3.84 0.66 -18.80
C ASP A 42 -2.92 0.68 -17.57
N LEU A 43 -3.34 0.09 -16.44
CA LEU A 43 -2.62 0.13 -15.16
C LEU A 43 -2.15 -1.26 -14.74
N ASP A 44 -0.99 -1.67 -15.25
CA ASP A 44 -0.31 -2.92 -14.89
C ASP A 44 0.53 -2.81 -13.60
N MET A 45 0.24 -1.84 -12.73
CA MET A 45 0.99 -1.61 -11.48
C MET A 45 0.07 -1.50 -10.28
N ASP A 46 0.47 -2.13 -9.17
CA ASP A 46 -0.15 -1.92 -7.87
C ASP A 46 0.32 -0.58 -7.28
N LEU A 47 -0.52 0.43 -7.44
CA LEU A 47 -0.29 1.79 -6.96
C LEU A 47 -0.09 1.90 -5.43
N ILE A 48 -0.45 0.89 -4.63
CA ILE A 48 -0.19 0.88 -3.18
C ILE A 48 1.30 0.69 -2.89
N VAL A 49 2.00 -0.08 -3.73
CA VAL A 49 3.43 -0.39 -3.61
C VAL A 49 4.26 0.21 -4.75
N ASN A 50 3.61 0.85 -5.73
CA ASN A 50 4.22 1.42 -6.94
C ASN A 50 5.14 0.43 -7.67
N ALA A 51 4.64 -0.79 -7.88
CA ALA A 51 5.36 -1.89 -8.53
C ALA A 51 4.40 -2.86 -9.23
N GLN A 52 4.93 -3.69 -10.12
CA GLN A 52 4.19 -4.78 -10.76
C GLN A 52 4.05 -5.96 -9.80
N ASP A 53 5.18 -6.38 -9.21
CA ASP A 53 5.24 -7.50 -8.26
C ASP A 53 5.35 -7.04 -6.81
N VAL A 54 4.85 -7.87 -5.90
CA VAL A 54 5.01 -7.69 -4.45
C VAL A 54 6.04 -8.68 -3.93
N PHE A 55 7.07 -8.16 -3.27
CA PHE A 55 8.13 -8.96 -2.65
C PHE A 55 7.93 -9.03 -1.13
N ILE A 56 7.88 -10.23 -0.57
CA ILE A 56 7.70 -10.42 0.88
C ILE A 56 8.90 -9.89 1.67
N GLU A 57 10.09 -9.89 1.07
CA GLU A 57 11.37 -9.38 1.58
C GLU A 57 11.34 -7.87 1.84
N TRP A 58 10.38 -7.14 1.27
CA TRP A 58 10.16 -5.74 1.65
C TRP A 58 9.84 -5.59 3.14
N LEU A 59 9.25 -6.60 3.79
CA LEU A 59 8.94 -6.53 5.22
C LEU A 59 10.19 -6.44 6.09
N ASP A 60 11.33 -6.95 5.61
CA ASP A 60 12.59 -6.89 6.35
C ASP A 60 13.22 -5.49 6.31
N SER A 61 12.84 -4.66 5.33
CA SER A 61 13.52 -3.41 5.01
C SER A 61 12.60 -2.18 4.94
N ILE A 62 11.27 -2.37 5.03
CA ILE A 62 10.26 -1.31 4.94
C ILE A 62 10.47 -0.25 6.01
N LYS A 63 10.44 1.03 5.60
CA LYS A 63 10.55 2.16 6.52
C LYS A 63 9.37 3.09 6.34
N VAL A 64 8.85 3.63 7.43
CA VAL A 64 7.80 4.66 7.40
C VAL A 64 8.31 5.91 8.10
N LYS A 65 8.37 7.02 7.38
CA LYS A 65 8.81 8.32 7.91
C LYS A 65 7.66 9.31 7.90
N LYS A 66 7.38 9.89 9.06
CA LYS A 66 6.44 11.01 9.17
C LYS A 66 7.05 12.26 8.57
N ILE A 67 6.33 12.92 7.66
CA ILE A 67 6.68 14.26 7.15
C ILE A 67 5.97 15.31 8.00
N ASN A 68 4.66 15.14 8.19
CA ASN A 68 3.85 15.99 9.07
C ASN A 68 2.66 15.21 9.63
N SER A 69 1.72 15.89 10.28
CA SER A 69 0.55 15.24 10.90
C SER A 69 -0.34 14.45 9.93
N LYS A 70 -0.29 14.76 8.63
CA LYS A 70 -1.14 14.17 7.59
C LYS A 70 -0.36 13.50 6.46
N ARG A 71 0.97 13.57 6.46
CA ARG A 71 1.83 13.06 5.36
C ARG A 71 2.92 12.16 5.89
N TYR A 72 3.05 11.00 5.26
CA TYR A 72 4.05 9.97 5.58
C TYR A 72 4.67 9.45 4.29
N ASN A 73 5.95 9.13 4.31
CA ASN A 73 6.59 8.37 3.25
C ASN A 73 6.73 6.92 3.70
N VAL A 74 6.37 6.00 2.83
CA VAL A 74 6.70 4.58 2.95
C VAL A 74 7.82 4.30 1.98
N TYR A 75 8.91 3.72 2.46
CA TYR A 75 10.06 3.36 1.66
C TYR A 75 10.09 1.86 1.48
N LEU A 76 10.10 1.42 0.23
CA LEU A 76 10.27 0.02 -0.18
C LEU A 76 11.60 -0.10 -0.91
N PHE A 77 12.32 -1.18 -0.66
CA PHE A 77 13.63 -1.38 -1.25
C PHE A 77 13.50 -1.93 -2.68
N ASN A 78 13.98 -1.18 -3.66
CA ASN A 78 14.04 -1.61 -5.04
C ASN A 78 15.28 -2.48 -5.24
N PHE A 79 15.06 -3.79 -5.41
CA PHE A 79 16.13 -4.77 -5.56
C PHE A 79 16.89 -4.65 -6.89
N TYR A 80 16.28 -4.07 -7.92
CA TYR A 80 16.93 -3.87 -9.23
C TYR A 80 17.89 -2.68 -9.19
N ASP A 81 17.41 -1.54 -8.66
CA ASP A 81 18.19 -0.29 -8.60
C ASP A 81 19.06 -0.18 -7.34
N ASN A 82 18.97 -1.14 -6.42
CA ASN A 82 19.68 -1.17 -5.13
C ASN A 82 19.49 0.12 -4.31
N ARG A 83 18.26 0.65 -4.29
CA ARG A 83 17.90 1.89 -3.59
C ARG A 83 16.51 1.80 -2.95
N TYR A 84 16.17 2.76 -2.10
CA TYR A 84 14.81 2.90 -1.61
C TYR A 84 13.99 3.80 -2.53
N ASP A 85 12.87 3.28 -3.02
CA ASP A 85 11.80 4.08 -3.61
C ASP A 85 10.84 4.53 -2.51
N SER A 86 10.11 5.61 -2.74
CA SER A 86 9.22 6.19 -1.74
C SER A 86 7.82 6.43 -2.26
N ILE A 87 6.83 6.03 -1.48
CA ILE A 87 5.41 6.23 -1.74
C ILE A 87 4.89 7.20 -0.70
N GLN A 88 4.38 8.35 -1.15
CA GLN A 88 3.90 9.37 -0.24
C GLN A 88 2.41 9.20 0.03
N LEU A 89 2.06 9.04 1.30
CA LEU A 89 0.70 8.84 1.78
C LEU A 89 0.11 10.12 2.34
N LYS A 90 -1.17 10.35 2.06
CA LYS A 90 -2.04 11.20 2.88
C LYS A 90 -2.73 10.34 3.92
N VAL A 91 -2.67 10.71 5.19
CA VAL A 91 -3.37 10.03 6.28
C VAL A 91 -4.43 10.95 6.87
N ALA A 92 -5.62 10.41 7.12
CA ALA A 92 -6.71 11.10 7.78
C ALA A 92 -7.14 10.34 9.04
N LYS A 93 -7.52 11.07 10.09
CA LYS A 93 -8.17 10.50 11.27
C LYS A 93 -9.68 10.40 11.00
N LYS A 94 -10.25 9.21 11.17
CA LYS A 94 -11.69 8.93 11.03
C LYS A 94 -12.15 8.27 12.33
N LYS A 95 -12.85 9.02 13.19
CA LYS A 95 -13.17 8.59 14.56
C LYS A 95 -11.88 8.16 15.30
N ASP A 96 -11.83 6.94 15.81
CA ASP A 96 -10.71 6.41 16.61
C ASP A 96 -9.63 5.69 15.78
N ARG A 97 -9.66 5.81 14.44
CA ARG A 97 -8.69 5.16 13.55
C ARG A 97 -8.08 6.11 12.55
N TYR A 98 -6.91 5.73 12.04
CA TYR A 98 -6.28 6.38 10.90
C TYR A 98 -6.54 5.58 9.63
N ILE A 99 -6.77 6.28 8.53
CA ILE A 99 -6.90 5.71 7.18
C ILE A 99 -5.95 6.42 6.23
N ILE A 100 -5.53 5.71 5.18
CA ILE A 100 -4.84 6.30 4.04
C ILE A 100 -5.91 6.92 3.15
N ASP A 101 -5.88 8.24 3.04
CA ASP A 101 -6.84 9.04 2.30
C ASP A 101 -6.45 9.23 0.83
N ASP A 102 -5.15 9.20 0.55
CA ASP A 102 -4.59 9.40 -0.79
C ASP A 102 -3.16 8.84 -0.89
N ILE A 103 -2.73 8.54 -2.11
CA ILE A 103 -1.34 8.27 -2.50
C ILE A 103 -0.93 9.36 -3.48
N ILE A 104 0.18 10.04 -3.21
CA ILE A 104 0.71 11.11 -4.06
C ILE A 104 1.73 10.49 -5.00
N PHE A 105 1.52 10.69 -6.30
CA PHE A 105 2.44 10.34 -7.39
C PHE A 105 3.19 11.61 -7.82
#